data_AF-A0A8T3MRU5-F1
#
_entry.id   AF-A0A8T3MRU5-F1
#
_cell.length_a   1.000
_cell.length_b   1.000
_cell.length_c   1.000
_cell.angle_alpha   90.00
_cell.angle_beta   90.00
_cell.angle_gamma   90.00
#
_symmetry.space_group_name_H-M   'P 1'
#
loop_
_entity.id
_entity.type
_entity.pdbx_description
1 polymer ?
#
loop_
_entity_poly.entity_id
_entity_poly.type
_entity_poly.pdbx_seq_one_letter_code
_entity_poly.pdbx_strand_id
1 'polypeptide(L)'
;MAVQSYLPATIGGVVVAAAFADDELARSAVEVLHSSGVRRQDMSVLARDRHGAEQIAGGKAWTPWKSAPTGRLAKLLARLPRPGRGLPREVRRRYADAIRGGRIVIVVVAGGQPADTLEALLTQAGGTDVAAWWSGPVSIFAPPELAGPF
;
A
#
# COMPACT_ATOMS: atom_id res chain seq x y z
N MET A 1 5.20 12.81 -23.28
CA MET A 1 6.31 11.87 -22.98
C MET A 1 5.85 10.98 -21.85
N ALA A 2 5.90 9.65 -22.03
CA ALA A 2 5.22 8.69 -21.17
C ALA A 2 5.98 8.48 -19.84
N VAL A 3 5.39 8.94 -18.73
CA VAL A 3 5.93 8.74 -17.37
C VAL A 3 5.31 7.48 -16.79
N GLN A 4 5.95 6.33 -17.07
CA GLN A 4 5.58 5.03 -16.54
C GLN A 4 6.03 4.91 -15.07
N SER A 5 5.18 5.31 -14.10
CA SER A 5 5.29 4.82 -12.72
C SER A 5 4.18 3.80 -12.48
N TYR A 6 4.60 2.55 -12.56
CA TYR A 6 3.87 1.35 -12.17
C TYR A 6 4.93 0.43 -11.56
N LEU A 7 4.57 -0.39 -10.57
CA LEU A 7 5.15 -1.73 -10.54
C LEU A 7 4.77 -2.34 -11.89
N PRO A 8 5.70 -2.52 -12.85
CA PRO A 8 5.33 -3.12 -14.11
C PRO A 8 4.70 -4.48 -13.76
N ALA A 9 3.45 -4.68 -14.17
CA ALA A 9 2.68 -5.89 -13.87
C ALA A 9 3.41 -7.18 -14.30
N THR A 10 4.45 -7.02 -15.12
CA THR A 10 5.31 -8.05 -15.69
C THR A 10 6.67 -8.23 -14.98
N ILE A 11 7.20 -7.22 -14.27
CA ILE A 11 8.60 -7.24 -13.77
C ILE A 11 8.69 -7.14 -12.24
N GLY A 12 7.78 -6.42 -11.60
CA GLY A 12 7.98 -6.03 -10.21
C GLY A 12 8.92 -4.84 -10.05
N GLY A 13 9.34 -4.54 -8.83
CA GLY A 13 9.98 -3.27 -8.50
C GLY A 13 10.31 -3.16 -7.01
N VAL A 14 11.12 -2.16 -6.69
CA VAL A 14 11.44 -1.84 -5.29
C VAL A 14 10.22 -1.20 -4.64
N VAL A 15 9.86 -1.73 -3.49
CA VAL A 15 8.84 -1.16 -2.61
C VAL A 15 9.46 -0.82 -1.27
N VAL A 16 8.93 0.21 -0.63
CA VAL A 16 9.31 0.63 0.72
C VAL A 16 8.06 0.57 1.59
N ALA A 17 8.19 0.07 2.81
CA ALA A 17 7.08 0.08 3.75
C ALA A 17 7.51 0.47 5.16
N ALA A 18 6.55 0.93 5.93
CA ALA A 18 6.69 1.22 7.35
C ALA A 18 5.39 0.90 8.09
N ALA A 19 5.51 0.55 9.37
CA ALA A 19 4.40 0.39 10.29
C ALA A 19 4.22 1.64 11.14
N PHE A 20 2.98 1.96 11.49
CA PHE A 20 2.59 3.14 12.26
C PHE A 20 1.77 2.69 13.46
N ALA A 21 2.03 3.31 14.62
CA ALA A 21 1.41 2.93 15.88
C ALA A 21 -0.06 3.36 15.98
N ASP A 22 -0.44 4.45 15.30
CA ASP A 22 -1.77 5.04 15.34
C ASP A 22 -2.18 5.65 13.99
N ASP A 23 -3.47 5.98 13.89
CA ASP A 23 -4.11 6.49 12.68
C ASP A 23 -3.64 7.90 12.29
N GLU A 24 -3.24 8.74 13.27
CA GLU A 24 -2.82 10.12 13.02
C GLU A 24 -1.43 10.15 12.36
N LEU A 25 -0.49 9.35 12.87
CA LEU A 25 0.82 9.18 12.25
C LEU A 25 0.69 8.60 10.85
N ALA A 26 -0.16 7.58 10.67
CA ALA A 26 -0.39 6.98 9.37
C ALA A 26 -1.01 7.99 8.38
N ARG A 27 -1.97 8.82 8.81
CA ARG A 27 -2.58 9.85 7.95
C ARG A 27 -1.58 10.95 7.59
N SER A 28 -0.77 11.38 8.56
CA SER A 28 0.33 12.32 8.33
C SER A 28 1.33 11.78 7.31
N ALA A 29 1.71 10.50 7.42
CA ALA A 29 2.60 9.85 6.46
C ALA A 29 2.01 9.82 5.03
N VAL A 30 0.72 9.51 4.88
CA VAL A 30 0.03 9.59 3.58
C VAL A 30 0.09 11.02 3.02
N GLU A 31 -0.10 12.04 3.86
CA GLU A 31 -0.02 13.44 3.45
C GLU A 31 1.38 13.84 2.98
N VAL A 32 2.40 13.47 3.74
CA VAL A 32 3.81 13.74 3.44
C VAL A 32 4.20 13.10 2.12
N LEU A 33 3.85 11.83 1.91
CA LEU A 33 4.15 11.12 0.66
C LEU A 33 3.43 11.74 -0.53
N HIS A 34 2.12 12.04 -0.39
CA HIS A 34 1.35 12.69 -1.44
C HIS A 34 1.91 14.06 -1.81
N SER A 35 2.24 14.88 -0.80
CA SER A 35 2.84 16.22 -0.99
C SER A 35 4.25 16.16 -1.60
N SER A 36 4.96 15.04 -1.38
CA SER A 36 6.27 14.76 -2.00
C SER A 36 6.17 14.20 -3.43
N GLY A 37 4.96 14.21 -4.01
CA GLY A 37 4.71 13.79 -5.39
C GLY A 37 4.54 12.28 -5.57
N VAL A 38 4.45 11.51 -4.48
CA VAL A 38 4.09 10.09 -4.57
C VAL A 38 2.64 9.98 -5.01
N ARG A 39 2.40 9.23 -6.08
CA ARG A 39 1.07 9.09 -6.66
C ARG A 39 0.20 8.18 -5.81
N ARG A 40 -1.10 8.43 -5.82
CA ARG A 40 -2.08 7.62 -5.10
C ARG A 40 -1.98 6.13 -5.39
N GLN A 41 -1.83 5.77 -6.66
CA GLN A 41 -1.74 4.38 -7.11
C GLN A 41 -0.45 3.68 -6.66
N ASP A 42 0.59 4.45 -6.36
CA ASP A 42 1.89 3.96 -5.92
C ASP A 42 1.96 3.81 -4.39
N MET A 43 0.85 4.11 -3.67
CA MET A 43 0.74 3.98 -2.21
C MET A 43 -0.40 3.06 -1.83
N SER A 44 -0.15 2.14 -0.91
CA SER A 44 -1.14 1.22 -0.36
C SER A 44 -1.20 1.32 1.16
N VAL A 45 -2.39 1.51 1.72
CA VAL A 45 -2.63 1.50 3.16
C VAL A 45 -3.24 0.16 3.57
N LEU A 46 -2.61 -0.49 4.54
CA LEU A 46 -2.97 -1.79 5.08
C LEU A 46 -3.25 -1.66 6.57
N ALA A 47 -4.47 -1.95 6.99
CA ALA A 47 -4.86 -1.99 8.40
C ALA A 47 -5.65 -3.27 8.71
N ARG A 48 -5.94 -3.50 9.99
CA ARG A 48 -6.71 -4.66 10.46
C ARG A 48 -8.14 -4.64 9.92
N ASP A 49 -8.76 -3.47 9.89
CA ASP A 49 -10.11 -3.26 9.40
C ASP A 49 -10.12 -2.34 8.17
N ARG A 50 -11.16 -2.53 7.34
CA ARG A 50 -11.32 -1.82 6.07
C ARG A 50 -11.59 -0.33 6.28
N HIS A 51 -12.42 0.00 7.27
CA HIS A 51 -12.91 1.36 7.47
C HIS A 51 -11.77 2.28 7.93
N GLY A 52 -10.94 1.84 8.87
CA GLY A 52 -9.72 2.53 9.29
C GLY A 52 -8.75 2.74 8.13
N ALA A 53 -8.49 1.70 7.33
CA ALA A 53 -7.63 1.83 6.14
C ALA A 53 -8.17 2.86 5.13
N GLU A 54 -9.48 2.90 4.89
CA GLU A 54 -10.12 3.85 3.97
C GLU A 54 -10.07 5.29 4.51
N GLN A 55 -10.30 5.48 5.81
CA GLN A 55 -10.18 6.79 6.46
C GLN A 55 -8.77 7.35 6.41
N ILE A 56 -7.76 6.51 6.67
CA ILE A 56 -6.34 6.89 6.62
C ILE A 56 -5.92 7.17 5.19
N ALA A 57 -6.35 6.34 4.23
CA ALA A 57 -6.03 6.54 2.82
C ALA A 57 -6.62 7.85 2.29
N GLY A 58 -7.76 8.31 2.79
CA GLY A 58 -8.30 9.66 2.56
C GLY A 58 -8.48 10.05 1.09
N GLY A 59 -8.60 9.07 0.18
CA GLY A 59 -8.57 9.30 -1.26
C GLY A 59 -7.20 9.60 -1.87
N LYS A 60 -6.14 9.68 -1.05
CA LYS A 60 -4.75 9.96 -1.44
C LYS A 60 -3.90 8.71 -1.55
N ALA A 61 -4.32 7.58 -0.98
CA ALA A 61 -3.72 6.27 -1.18
C ALA A 61 -4.74 5.23 -1.69
N TRP A 62 -4.24 4.09 -2.14
CA TRP A 62 -5.04 2.92 -2.46
C TRP A 62 -5.25 2.02 -1.24
N THR A 63 -6.38 1.32 -1.20
CA THR A 63 -6.62 0.26 -0.22
C THR A 63 -6.98 -1.02 -0.98
N PRO A 64 -6.33 -2.17 -0.71
CA PRO A 64 -6.62 -3.42 -1.41
C PRO A 64 -8.04 -3.95 -1.17
N TRP A 65 -8.78 -3.33 -0.25
CA TRP A 65 -10.18 -3.63 0.05
C TRP A 65 -11.17 -2.92 -0.88
N LYS A 66 -10.72 -1.96 -1.71
CA LYS A 66 -11.58 -1.12 -2.54
C LYS A 66 -12.25 -1.85 -3.72
N SER A 67 -11.88 -3.10 -3.96
CA SER A 67 -12.50 -3.98 -4.96
C SER A 67 -12.99 -5.29 -4.32
N ALA A 68 -13.98 -5.19 -3.44
CA ALA A 68 -14.87 -6.33 -3.18
C ALA A 68 -15.95 -6.32 -4.29
N PRO A 69 -15.95 -7.28 -5.23
CA PRO A 69 -17.02 -7.35 -6.22
C PRO A 69 -18.34 -7.66 -5.52
N THR A 70 -19.39 -6.91 -5.81
CA THR A 70 -20.76 -7.19 -5.36
C THR A 70 -21.43 -8.14 -6.36
N GLY A 71 -21.89 -9.33 -5.92
CA GLY A 71 -22.64 -10.28 -6.76
C GLY A 71 -22.17 -11.74 -6.69
N ARG A 72 -22.63 -12.60 -7.61
CA ARG A 72 -22.24 -14.04 -7.67
C ARG A 72 -20.72 -14.26 -7.86
N LEU A 73 -20.03 -13.29 -8.47
CA LEU A 73 -18.56 -13.21 -8.54
C LEU A 73 -17.90 -13.06 -7.16
N ALA A 74 -18.58 -12.44 -6.19
CA ALA A 74 -18.12 -12.33 -4.80
C ALA A 74 -18.03 -13.69 -4.10
N LYS A 75 -18.95 -14.64 -4.40
CA LYS A 75 -18.89 -16.01 -3.86
C LYS A 75 -17.77 -16.83 -4.48
N LEU A 76 -17.43 -16.56 -5.73
CA LEU A 76 -16.31 -17.20 -6.43
C LEU A 76 -14.95 -16.63 -5.94
N LEU A 77 -14.90 -15.32 -5.70
CA LEU A 77 -13.74 -14.59 -5.19
C LEU A 77 -13.63 -14.57 -3.65
N ALA A 78 -14.65 -15.02 -2.91
CA ALA A 78 -14.58 -15.31 -1.48
C ALA A 78 -13.59 -16.45 -1.12
N ARG A 79 -12.98 -17.08 -2.15
CA ARG A 79 -11.78 -17.93 -2.02
C ARG A 79 -10.47 -17.13 -1.87
N LEU A 80 -10.54 -15.79 -1.90
CA LEU A 80 -9.45 -14.82 -1.67
C LEU A 80 -9.99 -13.70 -0.72
N PRO A 81 -9.15 -13.03 0.09
CA PRO A 81 -8.69 -13.60 1.37
C PRO A 81 -9.14 -12.78 2.60
N ARG A 82 -9.36 -13.49 3.71
CA ARG A 82 -9.60 -12.97 5.07
C ARG A 82 -8.46 -12.06 5.57
N PRO A 83 -8.70 -11.22 6.60
CA PRO A 83 -7.68 -10.33 7.19
C PRO A 83 -6.38 -11.09 7.47
N GLY A 84 -5.28 -10.68 6.83
CA GLY A 84 -3.96 -11.30 6.94
C GLY A 84 -3.63 -12.45 5.96
N ARG A 85 -4.58 -12.96 5.16
CA ARG A 85 -4.33 -14.03 4.17
C ARG A 85 -4.19 -13.53 2.73
N GLY A 86 -4.35 -12.22 2.49
CA GLY A 86 -4.29 -11.58 1.15
C GLY A 86 -3.16 -10.61 0.93
N LEU A 87 -2.24 -10.54 1.89
CA LEU A 87 -1.02 -9.79 1.75
C LEU A 87 -0.03 -10.63 0.93
N PRO A 88 0.71 -10.00 0.00
CA PRO A 88 1.85 -10.64 -0.66
C PRO A 88 2.79 -11.29 0.35
N ARG A 89 3.42 -12.40 -0.02
CA ARG A 89 4.26 -13.22 0.87
C ARG A 89 5.25 -12.36 1.67
N GLU A 90 5.89 -11.41 0.99
CA GLU A 90 6.91 -10.53 1.56
C GLU A 90 6.34 -9.50 2.55
N VAL A 91 5.17 -8.91 2.25
CA VAL A 91 4.46 -8.02 3.18
C VAL A 91 3.97 -8.80 4.40
N ARG A 92 3.38 -9.99 4.17
CA ARG A 92 2.92 -10.87 5.24
C ARG A 92 4.06 -11.29 6.17
N ARG A 93 5.21 -11.65 5.61
CA ARG A 93 6.38 -12.07 6.39
C ARG A 93 6.90 -10.95 7.30
N ARG A 94 6.85 -9.70 6.84
CA ARG A 94 7.39 -8.54 7.57
C ARG A 94 6.39 -7.91 8.53
N TYR A 95 5.12 -7.80 8.13
CA TYR A 95 4.17 -6.93 8.81
C TYR A 95 2.84 -7.59 9.21
N ALA A 96 2.68 -8.91 9.03
CA ALA A 96 1.44 -9.56 9.45
C ALA A 96 1.16 -9.39 10.94
N ASP A 97 2.19 -9.45 11.78
CA ASP A 97 2.03 -9.32 13.22
C ASP A 97 1.77 -7.87 13.64
N ALA A 98 2.38 -6.89 12.96
CA ALA A 98 2.05 -5.48 13.13
C ALA A 98 0.56 -5.21 12.82
N ILE A 99 0.08 -5.69 11.67
CA ILE A 99 -1.33 -5.52 11.25
C ILE A 99 -2.28 -6.24 12.21
N ARG A 100 -1.95 -7.47 12.66
CA ARG A 100 -2.75 -8.19 13.66
C ARG A 100 -2.79 -7.46 15.00
N GLY A 101 -1.68 -6.84 15.38
CA GLY A 101 -1.54 -5.98 16.55
C GLY A 101 -2.26 -4.64 16.45
N GLY A 102 -2.92 -4.34 15.32
CA GLY A 102 -3.67 -3.11 15.12
C GLY A 102 -2.85 -1.95 14.54
N ARG A 103 -1.57 -2.16 14.23
CA ARG A 103 -0.76 -1.16 13.54
C ARG A 103 -1.16 -1.02 12.08
N ILE A 104 -0.86 0.13 11.52
CA ILE A 104 -1.14 0.47 10.14
C ILE A 104 0.15 0.36 9.34
N VAL A 105 0.10 -0.25 8.16
CA VAL A 105 1.26 -0.43 7.31
C VAL A 105 1.03 0.29 6.01
N ILE A 106 1.95 1.18 5.66
CA ILE A 106 1.94 1.89 4.38
C ILE A 106 3.01 1.27 3.51
N VAL A 107 2.65 0.87 2.29
CA VAL A 107 3.58 0.32 1.29
C VAL A 107 3.60 1.26 0.09
N VAL A 108 4.78 1.63 -0.37
CA VAL A 108 5.00 2.60 -1.44
C VAL A 108 5.90 2.01 -2.52
N VAL A 109 5.61 2.26 -3.79
CA VAL A 109 6.48 1.88 -4.91
C VAL A 109 7.54 2.95 -5.14
N ALA A 110 8.81 2.56 -5.29
CA ALA A 110 9.91 3.47 -5.63
C ALA A 110 9.91 3.93 -7.12
N GLY A 111 8.76 3.87 -7.80
CA GLY A 111 8.64 4.05 -9.25
C GLY A 111 8.84 5.48 -9.77
N GLY A 112 8.86 6.46 -8.86
CA GLY A 112 9.14 7.87 -9.17
C GLY A 112 10.01 8.59 -8.14
N GLN A 113 10.39 7.91 -7.05
CA GLN A 113 11.20 8.45 -5.97
C GLN A 113 12.23 7.38 -5.54
N PRO A 114 13.48 7.74 -5.25
CA PRO A 114 14.48 6.79 -4.74
C PRO A 114 14.00 6.11 -3.44
N ALA A 115 14.34 4.84 -3.27
CA ALA A 115 13.95 4.07 -2.09
C ALA A 115 14.42 4.74 -0.79
N ASP A 116 15.67 5.22 -0.74
CA ASP A 116 16.23 5.91 0.43
C ASP A 116 15.46 7.18 0.79
N THR A 117 14.92 7.89 -0.21
CA THR A 117 14.08 9.06 0.01
C THR A 117 12.74 8.66 0.62
N LEU A 118 12.12 7.58 0.11
CA LEU A 118 10.87 7.06 0.68
C LEU A 118 11.07 6.53 2.10
N GLU A 119 12.19 5.86 2.38
CA GLU A 119 12.55 5.41 3.74
C GLU A 119 12.69 6.60 4.69
N ALA A 120 13.39 7.66 4.26
CA ALA A 120 13.55 8.88 5.04
C ALA A 120 12.20 9.57 5.32
N LEU A 121 11.33 9.70 4.31
CA LEU A 121 9.99 10.29 4.47
C LEU A 121 9.12 9.48 5.43
N LEU A 122 9.11 8.15 5.30
CA LEU A 122 8.36 7.26 6.19
C LEU A 122 8.89 7.32 7.63
N THR A 123 10.21 7.34 7.80
CA THR A 123 10.86 7.48 9.11
C THR A 123 10.53 8.83 9.75
N GLN A 124 10.60 9.92 8.98
CA GLN A 124 10.28 11.27 9.44
C GLN A 124 8.80 11.39 9.85
N ALA A 125 7.91 10.67 9.18
CA ALA A 125 6.49 10.60 9.54
C ALA A 125 6.21 9.71 10.77
N GLY A 126 7.23 9.19 11.45
CA GLY A 126 7.09 8.35 12.65
C GLY A 126 6.90 6.87 12.37
N GLY A 127 7.21 6.42 11.15
CA GLY A 127 7.16 5.01 10.77
C GLY A 127 8.23 4.18 11.47
N THR A 128 7.85 2.98 11.92
CA THR A 128 8.74 1.95 12.47
C THR A 128 8.86 0.78 11.51
N ASP A 129 9.84 -0.10 11.75
CA ASP A 129 10.06 -1.30 10.92
C ASP A 129 10.20 -0.95 9.44
N VAL A 130 10.85 0.18 9.15
CA VAL A 130 11.03 0.69 7.79
C VAL A 130 11.94 -0.26 7.01
N ALA A 131 11.49 -0.69 5.83
CA ALA A 131 12.28 -1.56 4.97
C ALA A 131 11.96 -1.34 3.50
N ALA A 132 13.01 -1.29 2.68
CA ALA A 132 12.93 -1.48 1.24
C ALA A 132 13.19 -2.94 0.85
N TRP A 133 12.46 -3.44 -0.15
CA TRP A 133 12.77 -4.73 -0.78
C TRP A 133 12.27 -4.79 -2.21
N TRP A 134 12.87 -5.69 -3.01
CA TRP A 134 12.33 -6.02 -4.32
C TRP A 134 11.07 -6.88 -4.18
N SER A 135 9.96 -6.42 -4.76
CA SER A 135 8.73 -7.18 -4.85
C SER A 135 8.43 -7.53 -6.30
N GLY A 136 7.98 -8.76 -6.56
CA GLY A 136 7.30 -9.08 -7.82
C GLY A 136 5.97 -8.30 -7.96
N PRO A 137 5.24 -8.50 -9.06
CA PRO A 137 3.91 -7.93 -9.24
C PRO A 137 2.97 -8.31 -8.08
N VAL A 138 2.32 -7.31 -7.47
CA VAL A 138 1.48 -7.51 -6.28
C VAL A 138 0.15 -6.75 -6.37
N SER A 139 -0.93 -7.41 -5.94
CA SER A 139 -2.30 -6.91 -6.02
C SER A 139 -2.68 -5.91 -4.92
N ILE A 140 -1.69 -5.37 -4.18
CA ILE A 140 -1.98 -4.41 -3.10
C ILE A 140 -2.16 -3.00 -3.64
N PHE A 141 -1.60 -2.68 -4.81
CA PHE A 141 -1.72 -1.39 -5.48
C PHE A 141 -2.91 -1.37 -6.45
N ALA A 142 -3.28 -0.17 -6.89
CA ALA A 142 -4.37 -0.01 -7.85
C ALA A 142 -4.04 -0.70 -9.19
N PRO A 143 -4.96 -1.48 -9.79
CA PRO A 143 -4.74 -2.05 -11.11
C PRO A 143 -4.72 -0.95 -12.18
N PRO A 144 -3.94 -1.12 -13.28
CA PRO A 144 -3.72 -0.08 -14.30
C PRO A 144 -5.02 0.49 -14.88
N GLU A 145 -6.04 -0.34 -15.00
CA GLU A 145 -7.33 0.00 -15.61
C GLU A 145 -8.20 0.88 -14.70
N LEU A 146 -7.92 0.92 -13.39
CA LEU A 146 -8.65 1.72 -12.41
C LEU A 146 -7.93 3.03 -12.03
N ALA A 147 -6.71 3.26 -12.53
CA ALA A 147 -5.90 4.43 -12.18
C ALA A 147 -6.20 5.70 -12.99
N GLY A 148 -7.13 5.65 -13.96
CA GLY A 148 -7.47 6.78 -14.85
C GLY A 148 -6.44 7.00 -15.98
N PRO A 149 -6.79 7.74 -17.04
CA PRO A 149 -5.90 7.98 -18.18
C PRO A 149 -4.75 8.93 -17.81
N PHE A 150 -3.60 8.68 -18.46
CA PHE A 150 -2.32 9.36 -18.33
C PHE A 150 -2.33 10.85 -18.65
#